data_AF-A0A1Q7QT48-F1
#
_entry.id   AF-A0A1Q7QT48-F1
#
_cell.length_a   1.000
_cell.length_b   1.000
_cell.length_c   1.000
_cell.angle_alpha   90.00
_cell.angle_beta   90.00
_cell.angle_gamma   90.00
#
_symmetry.space_group_name_H-M   'P 1'
#
loop_
_entity.id
_entity.type
_entity.pdbx_description
1 polymer ?
#
loop_
_entity_poly.entity_id
_entity_poly.type
_entity_poly.pdbx_seq_one_letter_code
_entity_poly.pdbx_strand_id
1 'polypeptide(L)'
;MRDVGPAEVNATYGIMPSQIPDLKALTGDPSDDIPGVRGIGPKTAAALLREFPTVEALLANLDGVNIPGVRLRLEPMRERILLNKQLATPLVVRFQRRQKLAVAPPQRRALRALAEETGVGSISPP
;
A
#
# COMPACT_ATOMS: atom_id res chain seq x y z
N MET A 1 10.51 7.23 -15.09
CA MET A 1 9.80 6.51 -14.01
C MET A 1 10.31 5.08 -14.05
N ARG A 2 10.73 4.50 -12.92
CA ARG A 2 11.12 3.08 -12.91
C ARG A 2 9.86 2.25 -12.80
N ASP A 3 9.75 1.20 -13.59
CA ASP A 3 8.68 0.23 -13.43
C ASP A 3 8.88 -0.53 -12.11
N VAL A 4 7.82 -0.64 -11.32
CA VAL A 4 7.83 -1.37 -10.04
C VAL A 4 6.82 -2.51 -10.16
N GLY A 5 7.33 -3.73 -10.26
CA GLY A 5 6.55 -4.95 -10.29
C GLY A 5 6.80 -5.84 -9.06
N PRO A 6 6.29 -7.08 -9.08
CA PRO A 6 6.44 -8.03 -7.98
C PRO A 6 7.90 -8.32 -7.59
N ALA A 7 8.82 -8.33 -8.56
CA ALA A 7 10.24 -8.56 -8.32
C ALA A 7 10.88 -7.42 -7.53
N GLU A 8 10.58 -6.17 -7.90
CA GLU A 8 11.09 -4.97 -7.22
C GLU A 8 10.52 -4.85 -5.81
N VAL A 9 9.24 -5.22 -5.61
CA VAL A 9 8.63 -5.29 -4.27
C VAL A 9 9.37 -6.30 -3.40
N ASN A 10 9.63 -7.51 -3.90
CA ASN A 10 10.36 -8.51 -3.16
C ASN A 10 11.80 -8.06 -2.87
N ALA A 11 12.51 -7.51 -3.85
CA ALA A 11 13.87 -7.00 -3.66
C ALA A 11 13.95 -5.89 -2.61
N THR A 12 12.91 -5.06 -2.51
CA THR A 12 12.86 -3.91 -1.59
C THR A 12 12.43 -4.31 -0.18
N TYR A 13 11.42 -5.16 -0.06
CA TYR A 13 10.74 -5.45 1.21
C TYR A 13 10.88 -6.90 1.69
N GLY A 14 11.32 -7.82 0.84
CA GLY A 14 11.45 -9.25 1.14
C GLY A 14 10.12 -9.98 1.29
N ILE A 15 9.04 -9.42 0.72
CA ILE A 15 7.67 -9.94 0.80
C ILE A 15 6.98 -9.84 -0.57
N MET A 16 5.81 -10.44 -0.69
CA MET A 16 4.99 -10.32 -1.90
C MET A 16 4.15 -9.04 -1.92
N PRO A 17 3.78 -8.51 -3.11
CA PRO A 17 2.90 -7.35 -3.23
C PRO A 17 1.59 -7.47 -2.44
N SER A 18 1.02 -8.69 -2.38
CA SER A 18 -0.20 -8.98 -1.62
C SER A 18 -0.03 -8.78 -0.11
N GLN A 19 1.20 -8.77 0.42
CA GLN A 19 1.51 -8.60 1.83
C GLN A 19 1.84 -7.14 2.20
N ILE A 20 1.79 -6.20 1.26
CA ILE A 20 2.03 -4.78 1.55
C ILE A 20 1.04 -4.24 2.60
N PRO A 21 -0.27 -4.56 2.55
CA PRO A 21 -1.19 -4.14 3.61
C PRO A 21 -0.80 -4.72 4.97
N ASP A 22 -0.36 -5.99 5.03
CA ASP A 22 0.12 -6.63 6.25
C ASP A 22 1.40 -5.97 6.79
N LEU A 23 2.33 -5.59 5.90
CA LEU A 23 3.53 -4.84 6.26
C LEU A 23 3.15 -3.50 6.90
N LYS A 24 2.25 -2.76 6.26
CA LYS A 24 1.76 -1.46 6.74
C LYS A 24 0.96 -1.57 8.04
N ALA A 25 0.24 -2.66 8.24
CA ALA A 25 -0.44 -2.93 9.49
C ALA A 25 0.51 -2.98 10.69
N LEU A 26 1.73 -3.49 10.48
CA LEU A 26 2.77 -3.61 11.49
C LEU A 26 3.65 -2.35 11.58
N THR A 27 4.06 -1.78 10.45
CA THR A 27 5.02 -0.66 10.43
C THR A 27 4.36 0.70 10.55
N GLY A 28 3.06 0.79 10.26
CA GLY A 28 2.34 2.04 10.07
C GLY A 28 2.56 2.66 8.69
N ASP A 29 1.82 3.74 8.45
CA ASP A 29 1.93 4.65 7.31
C ASP A 29 1.74 6.10 7.78
N PRO A 30 2.81 6.90 7.90
CA PRO A 30 2.71 8.27 8.38
C PRO A 30 1.99 9.21 7.40
N SER A 31 1.96 8.87 6.10
CA SER A 31 1.24 9.68 5.10
C SER A 31 -0.27 9.53 5.23
N ASP A 32 -0.73 8.39 5.73
CA ASP A 32 -2.15 8.06 5.92
C ASP A 32 -2.58 8.09 7.41
N ASP A 33 -1.76 8.68 8.29
CA ASP A 33 -1.99 8.74 9.75
C ASP A 33 -2.24 7.36 10.39
N ILE A 34 -1.58 6.32 9.87
CA ILE A 34 -1.64 4.96 10.40
C ILE A 34 -0.44 4.74 11.34
N PRO A 35 -0.63 4.71 12.67
CA PRO A 35 0.45 4.41 13.60
C PRO A 35 0.81 2.91 13.54
N GLY A 36 2.11 2.64 13.48
CA GLY A 36 2.67 1.29 13.53
C GLY A 36 2.90 0.77 14.95
N VAL A 37 3.31 -0.48 15.06
CA VAL A 37 3.72 -1.10 16.33
C VAL A 37 5.11 -0.59 16.70
N ARG A 38 5.23 0.05 17.87
CA ARG A 38 6.50 0.62 18.33
C ARG A 38 7.60 -0.45 18.36
N GLY A 39 8.71 -0.17 17.68
CA GLY A 39 9.87 -1.07 17.63
C GLY A 39 9.71 -2.24 16.64
N ILE A 40 8.69 -2.24 15.78
CA ILE A 40 8.57 -3.14 14.63
C ILE A 40 8.74 -2.30 13.35
N GLY A 41 9.96 -2.30 12.82
CA GLY A 41 10.27 -1.64 11.54
C GLY A 41 10.12 -2.60 10.35
N PRO A 42 10.36 -2.12 9.11
CA PRO A 42 10.18 -2.90 7.88
C PRO A 42 10.91 -4.24 7.87
N LYS A 43 12.14 -4.29 8.38
CA LYS A 43 12.94 -5.53 8.45
C LYS A 43 12.30 -6.59 9.37
N THR A 44 11.85 -6.18 10.55
CA THR A 44 11.20 -7.08 11.52
C THR A 44 9.84 -7.52 11.01
N ALA A 45 9.04 -6.60 10.48
CA ALA A 45 7.74 -6.90 9.89
C ALA A 45 7.86 -7.88 8.72
N ALA A 46 8.81 -7.66 7.80
CA ALA A 46 9.08 -8.58 6.70
C ALA A 46 9.55 -9.97 7.19
N ALA A 47 10.38 -10.03 8.24
CA ALA A 47 10.77 -11.31 8.83
C ALA A 47 9.57 -12.08 9.39
N LEU A 48 8.69 -11.39 10.13
CA LEU A 48 7.44 -11.98 10.61
C LEU A 48 6.55 -12.44 9.45
N LEU A 49 6.41 -11.65 8.39
CA LEU A 49 5.53 -11.97 7.25
C LEU A 49 6.06 -13.09 6.35
N ARG A 50 7.35 -13.42 6.43
CA ARG A 50 7.92 -14.62 5.80
C ARG A 50 7.56 -15.89 6.58
N GLU A 51 7.44 -15.81 7.89
CA GLU A 51 7.06 -16.94 8.76
C GLU A 51 5.55 -17.09 8.87
N PHE A 52 4.82 -15.97 8.92
CA PHE A 52 3.39 -15.88 9.05
C PHE A 52 2.82 -15.11 7.85
N PRO A 53 2.18 -15.79 6.87
CA PRO A 53 1.82 -15.16 5.60
C PRO A 53 0.93 -13.90 5.71
N THR A 54 0.21 -13.74 6.81
CA THR A 54 -0.69 -12.62 7.09
C THR A 54 -0.60 -12.19 8.56
N VAL A 55 -1.01 -10.96 8.88
CA VAL A 55 -1.10 -10.50 10.28
C VAL A 55 -2.13 -11.30 11.09
N GLU A 56 -3.18 -11.82 10.46
CA GLU A 56 -4.15 -12.70 11.12
C GLU A 56 -3.49 -14.01 11.53
N ALA A 57 -2.68 -14.62 10.66
CA ALA A 57 -1.92 -15.82 10.98
C ALA A 57 -0.88 -15.56 12.09
N LEU A 58 -0.19 -14.42 12.02
CA LEU A 58 0.75 -13.98 13.06
C LEU A 58 0.06 -13.83 14.42
N LEU A 59 -1.07 -13.12 14.45
CA LEU A 59 -1.83 -12.86 15.68
C LEU A 59 -2.52 -14.11 16.22
N ALA A 60 -2.87 -15.08 15.36
CA ALA A 60 -3.44 -16.36 15.78
C ALA A 60 -2.40 -17.27 16.47
N ASN A 61 -1.11 -17.09 16.18
CA ASN A 61 -0.04 -17.94 16.71
C ASN A 61 1.16 -17.10 17.22
N LEU A 62 0.90 -16.22 18.19
CA LEU A 62 1.94 -15.39 18.79
C LEU A 62 2.98 -16.17 19.59
N ASP A 63 2.65 -17.38 20.05
CA ASP A 63 3.59 -18.29 20.72
C ASP A 63 4.70 -18.77 19.76
N GLY A 64 4.43 -18.83 18.46
CA GLY A 64 5.41 -19.17 17.43
C GLY A 64 6.39 -18.05 17.08
N VAL A 65 6.23 -16.84 17.64
CA VAL A 65 7.09 -15.70 17.34
C VAL A 65 8.43 -15.84 18.08
N ASN A 66 9.48 -16.17 17.33
CA ASN A 66 10.82 -16.42 17.88
C ASN A 66 11.64 -15.13 18.13
N ILE A 67 11.13 -13.96 17.76
CA ILE A 67 11.86 -12.69 17.91
C ILE A 67 11.63 -12.14 19.34
N PRO A 68 12.69 -11.98 20.17
CA PRO A 68 12.54 -11.57 21.56
C PRO A 68 11.80 -10.24 21.73
N GLY A 69 10.82 -10.23 22.63
CA GLY A 69 10.05 -9.03 22.97
C GLY A 69 9.05 -8.55 21.92
N VAL A 70 9.02 -9.14 20.71
CA VAL A 70 8.04 -8.77 19.67
C VAL A 70 6.63 -9.16 20.09
N ARG A 71 6.45 -10.34 20.66
CA ARG A 71 5.15 -10.79 21.18
C ARG A 71 4.51 -9.78 22.15
N LEU A 72 5.28 -9.27 23.12
CA LEU A 72 4.82 -8.31 24.12
C LEU A 72 4.36 -6.97 23.49
N ARG A 73 4.86 -6.64 22.29
CA ARG A 73 4.48 -5.45 21.54
C ARG A 73 3.25 -5.68 20.66
N LEU A 74 3.10 -6.89 20.12
CA LEU A 74 1.99 -7.27 19.24
C LEU A 74 0.68 -7.48 20.00
N GLU A 75 0.71 -8.19 21.13
CA GLU A 75 -0.50 -8.56 21.88
C GLU A 75 -1.41 -7.36 22.21
N PRO A 76 -0.93 -6.27 22.84
CA PRO A 76 -1.80 -5.14 23.19
C PRO A 76 -2.29 -4.36 21.96
N MET A 77 -1.68 -4.56 20.79
CA MET A 77 -2.02 -3.86 19.55
C MET A 77 -2.84 -4.73 18.58
N ARG A 78 -3.26 -5.94 18.97
CA ARG A 78 -3.97 -6.90 18.13
C ARG A 78 -5.10 -6.26 17.29
N GLU A 79 -6.05 -5.61 17.95
CA GLU A 79 -7.20 -5.00 17.26
C GLU A 79 -6.77 -3.85 16.35
N ARG A 80 -5.79 -3.05 16.78
CA ARG A 80 -5.26 -1.95 15.98
C ARG A 80 -4.54 -2.44 14.74
N ILE A 81 -3.77 -3.53 14.83
CA ILE A 81 -3.08 -4.13 13.68
C ILE A 81 -4.10 -4.61 12.65
N LEU A 82 -5.16 -5.29 13.08
CA LEU A 82 -6.24 -5.73 12.18
C LEU A 82 -6.93 -4.55 11.51
N LEU A 83 -7.24 -3.49 12.26
CA LEU A 83 -7.81 -2.27 11.71
C LEU A 83 -6.84 -1.60 10.71
N ASN A 84 -5.56 -1.47 11.06
CA ASN A 84 -4.56 -0.87 10.19
C ASN A 84 -4.45 -1.63 8.87
N LYS A 85 -4.52 -2.98 8.89
CA LYS A 85 -4.56 -3.78 7.67
C LYS A 85 -5.78 -3.45 6.81
N GLN A 86 -6.95 -3.36 7.43
CA GLN A 86 -8.17 -3.00 6.70
C GLN A 86 -8.03 -1.63 6.02
N LEU A 87 -7.50 -0.64 6.74
CA LEU A 87 -7.28 0.71 6.20
C LEU A 87 -6.24 0.72 5.06
N ALA A 88 -5.17 -0.06 5.18
CA ALA A 88 -4.13 -0.16 4.18
C ALA A 88 -4.48 -1.04 2.97
N THR A 89 -5.63 -1.75 3.00
CA THR A 89 -6.04 -2.66 1.92
C THR A 89 -6.85 -1.91 0.86
N PRO A 90 -6.37 -1.84 -0.40
CA PRO A 90 -7.13 -1.21 -1.47
C PRO A 90 -8.43 -1.96 -1.76
N LEU A 91 -9.52 -1.21 -1.92
CA LEU A 91 -10.79 -1.78 -2.36
C LEU A 91 -10.74 -2.10 -3.86
N VAL A 92 -11.00 -3.35 -4.22
CA VAL A 92 -11.12 -3.76 -5.62
C VAL A 92 -12.51 -3.35 -6.13
N VAL A 93 -12.59 -2.15 -6.69
CA VAL A 93 -13.83 -1.66 -7.31
C VAL A 93 -13.85 -2.07 -8.78
N ARG A 94 -14.86 -2.87 -9.17
CA ARG A 94 -15.10 -3.20 -10.57
C ARG A 94 -15.92 -2.08 -11.22
N PHE A 95 -15.28 -1.28 -12.07
CA PHE A 95 -15.99 -0.31 -12.89
C PHE A 95 -16.69 -1.01 -14.05
N GLN A 96 -17.99 -0.74 -14.23
CA GLN A 96 -18.79 -1.28 -15.35
C GLN A 96 -18.38 -0.70 -16.72
N ARG A 97 -17.64 0.41 -16.75
CA ARG A 97 -17.09 0.97 -17.99
C ARG A 97 -15.57 0.76 -18.02
N ARG A 98 -15.14 -0.30 -18.71
CA ARG A 98 -14.00 -0.13 -19.62
C ARG A 98 -14.53 0.69 -20.78
N GLN A 99 -14.64 2.02 -20.64
CA GLN A 99 -14.49 2.80 -21.85
C GLN A 99 -13.11 2.42 -22.36
N LYS A 100 -13.04 1.67 -23.46
CA LYS A 100 -11.86 1.74 -24.31
C LYS A 100 -11.61 3.24 -24.42
N LEU A 101 -10.48 3.71 -23.90
CA LEU A 101 -10.03 5.07 -24.17
C LEU A 101 -9.93 5.13 -25.69
N ALA A 102 -11.01 5.59 -26.32
CA ALA A 102 -11.09 5.65 -27.76
C ALA A 102 -10.15 6.78 -28.14
N VAL A 103 -9.09 6.44 -28.86
CA VAL A 103 -8.19 7.46 -29.40
C VAL A 103 -8.97 8.17 -30.51
N ALA A 104 -9.62 9.27 -30.13
CA ALA A 104 -10.29 10.18 -31.05
C ALA A 104 -9.43 11.45 -31.20
N PRO A 105 -9.53 12.17 -32.33
CA PRO A 105 -8.89 13.46 -32.47
C PRO A 105 -9.28 14.41 -31.32
N PRO A 106 -8.31 15.13 -30.72
CA PRO A 106 -8.60 16.03 -29.62
C PRO A 106 -9.51 17.18 -30.08
N GLN A 107 -10.47 17.57 -29.24
CA GLN A 107 -11.33 18.73 -29.49
C GLN A 107 -10.57 20.03 -29.19
N ARG A 108 -9.63 20.39 -30.07
CA ARG A 108 -8.63 21.46 -29.85
C ARG A 108 -9.22 22.81 -29.43
N ARG A 109 -10.38 23.20 -29.99
CA ARG A 109 -11.04 24.47 -29.64
C ARG A 109 -11.57 24.46 -28.19
N ALA A 110 -12.25 23.38 -27.81
CA ALA A 110 -12.75 23.22 -26.44
C ALA A 110 -11.60 23.13 -25.43
N LEU A 111 -10.53 22.41 -25.78
CA LEU A 111 -9.33 22.31 -24.94
C LEU A 111 -8.62 23.67 -24.76
N ARG A 112 -8.51 24.50 -25.81
CA ARG A 112 -7.94 25.86 -25.69
C ARG A 112 -8.80 26.77 -24.83
N ALA A 113 -10.11 26.77 -25.05
CA ALA A 113 -11.04 27.58 -24.24
C ALA A 113 -10.95 27.19 -22.75
N LEU A 114 -10.92 25.89 -22.45
CA LEU A 114 -10.75 25.40 -21.08
C LEU A 114 -9.37 25.77 -20.50
N ALA A 115 -8.31 25.72 -21.30
CA ALA A 115 -6.97 26.10 -20.88
C ALA A 115 -6.86 27.62 -20.58
N GLU A 116 -7.52 28.47 -21.37
CA GLU A 116 -7.62 29.92 -21.11
C GLU A 116 -8.45 30.20 -19.84
N GLU A 117 -9.59 29.52 -19.68
CA GLU A 117 -10.46 29.65 -18.50
C GLU A 117 -9.77 29.21 -17.20
N THR A 118 -9.02 28.11 -17.26
CA THR A 118 -8.35 27.51 -16.09
C THR A 118 -6.93 28.03 -15.86
N GLY A 119 -6.38 28.82 -16.78
CA GLY A 119 -4.99 29.30 -16.75
C GLY A 119 -3.93 28.23 -17.03
N VAL A 120 -4.33 27.01 -17.42
CA VAL A 120 -3.43 25.88 -17.73
C VAL A 120 -3.04 25.92 -19.22
N GLY A 121 -2.41 27.03 -19.66
CA GLY A 121 -2.18 27.32 -21.08
C GLY A 121 -1.01 26.59 -21.75
N SER A 122 -0.02 26.12 -20.99
CA SER A 122 1.20 25.53 -21.57
C SER A 122 1.76 24.39 -20.73
N ILE A 123 1.17 23.20 -20.89
CA ILE A 123 1.93 21.97 -20.66
C ILE A 123 2.35 21.48 -22.05
N SER A 124 3.38 22.12 -22.62
CA SER A 124 4.01 21.63 -23.85
C SER A 124 4.63 20.26 -23.55
N PRO A 125 4.56 19.30 -24.50
CA PRO A 125 5.34 18.07 -24.34
C PRO A 125 6.84 18.41 -24.40
N PRO A 126 7.70 17.68 -23.65
CA PRO A 126 9.15 17.77 -23.79
C PRO A 126 9.63 17.27 -25.16
#